data_AF-A0A6A4AVN7-F1
#
_entry.id   AF-A0A6A4AVN7-F1
#
_cell.length_a   1.000
_cell.length_b   1.000
_cell.length_c   1.000
_cell.angle_alpha   90.00
_cell.angle_beta   90.00
_cell.angle_gamma   90.00
#
_symmetry.space_group_name_H-M   'P 1'
#
loop_
_entity.id
_entity.type
_entity.pdbx_description
1 polymer ?
#
loop_
_entity_poly.entity_id
_entity_poly.type
_entity_poly.pdbx_seq_one_letter_code
_entity_poly.pdbx_strand_id
1 'polypeptide(L)'
;GEPYQDGKRRKPLKVASLRLEKRLSAWIQEQEARNICLSRELIEMRARELQGELCDAWDLSFSDGWMTAFMRRHGLRFRIRHGEAASVDPQVVHEGLQRLQAVTDLYEPRDIYNMDETGLCYAMAPARSIGTKNMRGVKKQKTRITLALTANDDGSNALPILYIGKAKKPRCFGKQTPEQHGFQYRSNKKAWMTGDVFSDWLINLDRDMRASGRHI
;
A
#
# COMPACT_ATOMS: atom_id res chain seq x y z
N GLY A 1 -30.43 36.07 15.81
CA GLY A 1 -29.44 35.30 15.04
C GLY A 1 -28.10 35.57 15.65
N GLU A 2 -27.56 34.62 16.41
CA GLU A 2 -26.24 34.76 17.01
C GLU A 2 -25.13 34.42 15.99
N PRO A 3 -24.05 35.21 15.89
CA PRO A 3 -22.95 34.92 15.00
C PRO A 3 -22.04 33.84 15.59
N TYR A 4 -21.72 32.85 14.76
CA TYR A 4 -20.73 31.80 14.99
C TYR A 4 -19.38 32.40 15.41
N GLN A 5 -18.84 31.95 16.54
CA GLN A 5 -17.49 32.30 16.98
C GLN A 5 -16.43 31.62 16.11
N ASP A 6 -15.54 32.45 15.57
CA ASP A 6 -14.34 32.11 14.82
C ASP A 6 -13.42 31.17 15.62
N GLY A 7 -13.10 30.03 15.03
CA GLY A 7 -12.27 28.99 15.64
C GLY A 7 -10.84 29.47 15.87
N LYS A 8 -10.44 29.56 17.14
CA LYS A 8 -9.08 29.90 17.60
C LYS A 8 -7.98 29.29 16.74
N ARG A 9 -7.36 30.08 15.84
CA ARG A 9 -6.09 29.72 15.19
C ARG A 9 -5.02 29.50 16.27
N ARG A 10 -4.56 28.25 16.43
CA ARG A 10 -3.45 27.90 17.33
C ARG A 10 -2.18 28.62 16.87
N LYS A 11 -1.59 29.43 17.76
CA LYS A 11 -0.29 30.09 17.52
C LYS A 11 0.77 29.04 17.15
N PRO A 12 1.67 29.32 16.19
CA PRO A 12 2.75 28.39 15.84
C PRO A 12 3.63 28.14 17.07
N LEU A 13 3.83 26.86 17.40
CA LEU A 13 4.73 26.43 18.48
C LEU A 13 6.14 26.97 18.21
N LYS A 14 6.66 27.79 19.13
CA LYS A 14 8.04 28.29 19.09
C LYS A 14 9.01 27.12 19.16
N VAL A 15 10.11 27.22 18.41
CA VAL A 15 11.21 26.25 18.45
C VAL A 15 11.89 26.35 19.81
N ALA A 16 11.83 25.28 20.60
CA ALA A 16 12.37 25.28 21.96
C ALA A 16 13.90 25.07 22.01
N SER A 17 14.49 24.30 21.07
CA SER A 17 15.94 24.28 20.86
C SER A 17 16.28 24.39 19.37
N LEU A 18 16.89 25.52 19.00
CA LEU A 18 17.35 25.78 17.64
C LEU A 18 18.54 24.88 17.24
N ARG A 19 19.38 24.50 18.21
CA ARG A 19 20.55 23.64 17.96
C ARG A 19 20.13 22.21 17.64
N LEU A 20 19.22 21.65 18.43
CA LEU A 20 18.64 20.33 18.17
C LEU A 20 17.91 20.32 16.83
N GLU A 21 17.09 21.33 16.57
CA GLU A 21 16.31 21.43 15.33
C GLU A 21 17.19 21.48 14.08
N LYS A 22 18.28 22.26 14.11
CA LYS A 22 19.26 22.32 13.00
C LYS A 22 19.99 20.98 12.80
N ARG A 23 20.48 20.35 13.88
CA ARG A 23 21.20 19.07 13.77
C ARG A 23 20.30 17.95 13.26
N LEU A 24 19.07 17.88 13.74
CA LEU A 24 18.11 16.87 13.31
C LEU A 24 17.74 17.05 11.83
N SER A 25 17.51 18.29 11.38
CA SER A 25 17.22 18.59 9.97
C SER A 25 18.39 18.23 9.05
N ALA A 26 19.64 18.56 9.43
CA ALA A 26 20.82 18.19 8.67
C ALA A 26 21.00 16.66 8.57
N TRP A 27 20.75 15.93 9.67
CA TRP A 27 20.80 14.47 9.68
C TRP A 27 19.73 13.87 8.76
N ILE A 28 18.51 14.40 8.76
CA ILE A 28 17.43 13.96 7.85
C ILE A 28 17.87 14.11 6.38
N GLN A 29 18.43 15.26 6.02
CA GLN A 29 18.94 15.51 4.65
C GLN A 29 20.05 14.55 4.25
N GLU A 30 20.96 14.21 5.18
CA GLU A 30 22.01 13.22 4.95
C GLU A 30 21.44 11.82 4.68
N GLN A 31 20.43 11.40 5.45
CA GLN A 31 19.79 10.09 5.24
C GLN A 31 18.96 10.07 3.94
N GLU A 32 18.33 11.18 3.58
CA GLU A 32 17.65 11.34 2.29
C GLU A 32 18.62 11.21 1.11
N ALA A 33 19.80 11.84 1.19
CA ALA A 33 20.86 11.73 0.18
C ALA A 33 21.38 10.29 0.01
N ARG A 34 21.32 9.48 1.08
CA ARG A 34 21.64 8.04 1.07
C ARG A 34 20.46 7.15 0.67
N ASN A 35 19.33 7.73 0.27
CA ASN A 35 18.10 7.01 -0.07
C ASN A 35 17.54 6.13 1.06
N ILE A 36 17.79 6.49 2.33
CA ILE A 36 17.25 5.77 3.49
C ILE A 36 15.85 6.29 3.80
N CYS A 37 14.88 5.38 3.93
CA CYS A 37 13.52 5.72 4.35
C CYS A 37 13.47 6.01 5.85
N LEU A 38 13.07 7.23 6.22
CA LEU A 38 12.90 7.63 7.61
C LEU A 38 11.43 7.55 8.03
N SER A 39 11.16 6.81 9.11
CA SER A 39 9.86 6.84 9.78
C SER A 39 9.83 7.91 10.89
N ARG A 40 8.63 8.27 11.38
CA ARG A 40 8.50 9.22 12.49
C ARG A 40 9.23 8.74 13.73
N GLU A 41 9.16 7.44 14.02
CA GLU A 41 9.80 6.83 15.18
C GLU A 41 11.32 6.93 15.09
N LEU A 42 11.90 6.79 13.90
CA LEU A 42 13.35 6.90 13.69
C LEU A 42 13.83 8.35 13.87
N ILE A 43 13.05 9.32 13.39
CA ILE A 43 13.33 10.75 13.59
C ILE A 43 13.21 11.11 15.08
N GLU A 44 12.20 10.59 15.77
CA GLU A 44 12.00 10.81 17.20
C GLU A 44 13.14 10.19 18.04
N MET A 45 13.53 8.96 17.72
CA MET A 45 14.66 8.27 18.37
C MET A 45 15.94 9.10 18.24
N ARG A 46 16.24 9.59 17.02
CA ARG A 46 17.41 10.45 16.79
C ARG A 46 17.30 11.79 17.52
N ALA A 47 16.11 12.36 17.62
CA ALA A 47 15.89 13.59 18.37
C ALA A 47 16.17 13.42 19.87
N ARG A 48 15.80 12.27 20.46
CA ARG A 48 16.10 11.91 21.87
C ARG A 48 17.58 11.75 22.13
N GLU A 49 18.31 11.09 21.22
CA GLU A 49 19.77 11.00 21.30
C GLU A 49 20.42 12.39 21.29
N LEU A 50 20.03 13.24 20.33
CA LEU A 50 20.54 14.61 20.23
C LEU A 50 20.19 15.48 21.44
N GLN A 51 19.03 15.25 22.08
CA GLN A 51 18.67 15.91 23.34
C GLN A 51 19.60 15.49 24.48
N GLY A 52 19.99 14.22 24.57
CA GLY A 52 20.96 13.75 25.55
C GLY A 52 22.36 14.37 25.38
N GLU A 53 22.72 14.72 24.15
CA GLU A 53 23.99 15.40 23.81
C GLU A 53 23.96 16.92 24.06
N LEU A 54 22.78 17.52 24.21
CA LEU A 54 22.58 18.97 24.19
C LEU A 54 21.97 19.50 25.49
N CYS A 55 22.71 20.35 26.20
CA CYS A 55 22.28 20.92 27.48
C CYS A 55 21.09 21.90 27.36
N ASP A 56 20.74 22.40 26.17
CA ASP A 56 19.63 23.34 25.94
C ASP A 56 18.31 22.66 25.58
N ALA A 57 18.27 21.32 25.62
CA ALA A 57 17.13 20.54 25.12
C ALA A 57 16.48 19.62 26.18
N TRP A 58 17.02 19.54 27.40
CA TRP A 58 16.71 18.54 28.43
C TRP A 58 15.21 18.32 28.75
N ASP A 59 14.35 19.32 28.61
CA ASP A 59 12.90 19.22 28.89
C ASP A 59 12.01 19.06 27.64
N LEU A 60 12.58 18.78 26.46
CA LEU A 60 11.79 18.60 25.25
C LEU A 60 10.98 17.30 25.28
N SER A 61 9.65 17.43 25.15
CA SER A 61 8.76 16.31 24.87
C SER A 61 8.54 16.19 23.36
N PHE A 62 9.00 15.09 22.77
CA PHE A 62 8.77 14.78 21.35
C PHE A 62 7.38 14.18 21.12
N SER A 63 6.35 14.91 21.55
CA SER A 63 4.97 14.52 21.29
C SER A 63 4.64 14.51 19.79
N ASP A 64 3.55 13.85 19.41
CA ASP A 64 3.03 13.91 18.03
C ASP A 64 2.80 15.34 17.52
N GLY A 65 2.41 16.24 18.42
CA GLY A 65 2.25 17.66 18.13
C GLY A 65 3.58 18.35 17.80
N TRP A 66 4.65 18.02 18.52
CA TRP A 66 6.00 18.50 18.24
C TRP A 66 6.49 17.97 16.88
N MET A 67 6.35 16.67 16.64
CA MET A 67 6.77 16.03 15.38
C MET A 67 6.04 16.64 14.18
N THR A 68 4.73 16.82 14.29
CA THR A 68 3.91 17.43 13.24
C THR A 68 4.31 18.89 12.99
N ALA A 69 4.63 19.66 14.03
CA ALA A 69 5.10 21.02 13.89
C ALA A 69 6.51 21.10 13.26
N PHE A 70 7.43 20.23 13.67
CA PHE A 70 8.78 20.09 13.11
C PHE A 70 8.70 19.74 11.61
N MET A 71 7.97 18.69 11.26
CA MET A 71 7.77 18.29 9.85
C MET A 71 7.25 19.46 9.00
N ARG A 72 6.25 20.19 9.51
CA ARG A 72 5.70 21.36 8.81
C ARG A 72 6.73 22.48 8.62
N ARG A 73 7.58 22.76 9.60
CA ARG A 73 8.63 23.80 9.51
C ARG A 73 9.72 23.44 8.49
N HIS A 74 10.06 22.17 8.39
CA HIS A 74 11.12 21.66 7.51
C HIS A 74 10.59 21.12 6.17
N GLY A 75 9.30 21.33 5.87
CA GLY A 75 8.69 20.87 4.60
C GLY A 75 8.60 19.34 4.46
N LEU A 76 8.78 18.60 5.54
CA LEU A 76 8.72 17.13 5.55
C LEU A 76 7.27 16.68 5.44
N ARG A 77 7.01 15.73 4.53
CA ARG A 77 5.69 15.12 4.33
C ARG A 77 5.86 13.63 4.14
N PHE A 78 4.85 12.86 4.53
CA PHE A 78 4.78 11.46 4.14
C PHE A 78 4.69 11.41 2.61
N ARG A 79 5.68 10.79 1.99
CA ARG A 79 5.70 10.48 0.57
C ARG A 79 5.79 8.97 0.43
N ILE A 80 4.84 8.38 -0.28
CA ILE A 80 4.91 6.97 -0.65
C ILE A 80 6.06 6.85 -1.65
N ARG A 81 7.15 6.18 -1.28
CA ARG A 81 8.20 5.80 -2.23
C ARG A 81 7.72 4.53 -2.94
N HIS A 82 7.21 4.68 -4.16
CA HIS A 82 6.94 3.55 -5.04
C HIS A 82 8.27 2.88 -5.39
N GLY A 83 8.47 1.64 -4.95
CA GLY A 83 9.76 0.94 -4.95
C GLY A 83 10.34 0.64 -6.34
N GLU A 84 9.56 0.82 -7.41
CA GLU A 84 9.96 0.51 -8.79
C GLU A 84 9.94 1.71 -9.73
N ALA A 85 9.41 2.87 -9.30
CA ALA A 85 9.30 4.04 -10.16
C ALA A 85 10.65 4.74 -10.45
N ALA A 86 11.68 4.47 -9.64
CA ALA A 86 12.99 5.10 -9.77
C ALA A 86 13.91 4.46 -10.83
N SER A 87 13.55 3.28 -11.37
CA SER A 87 14.37 2.53 -12.34
C SER A 87 13.83 2.54 -13.76
N VAL A 88 12.68 3.18 -14.00
CA VAL A 88 12.04 3.20 -15.31
C VAL A 88 12.23 4.58 -15.94
N ASP A 89 12.74 4.61 -17.16
CA ASP A 89 12.88 5.83 -17.95
C ASP A 89 11.50 6.50 -18.13
N PRO A 90 11.31 7.76 -17.70
CA PRO A 90 10.07 8.48 -17.87
C PRO A 90 9.58 8.51 -19.32
N GLN A 91 10.48 8.51 -20.29
CA GLN A 91 10.14 8.44 -21.70
C GLN A 91 9.53 7.09 -22.06
N VAL A 92 10.09 5.99 -21.57
CA VAL A 92 9.54 4.63 -21.77
C VAL A 92 8.15 4.49 -21.15
N VAL A 93 7.92 5.08 -19.98
CA VAL A 93 6.59 5.14 -19.36
C VAL A 93 5.63 5.95 -20.22
N HIS A 94 6.05 7.12 -20.70
CA HIS A 94 5.21 7.97 -21.53
C HIS A 94 4.80 7.28 -22.84
N GLU A 95 5.76 6.69 -23.54
CA GLU A 95 5.49 5.90 -24.75
C GLU A 95 4.61 4.68 -24.46
N GLY A 96 4.81 4.02 -23.32
CA GLY A 96 3.96 2.91 -22.86
C GLY A 96 2.52 3.34 -22.63
N LEU A 97 2.31 4.48 -21.96
CA LEU A 97 0.99 5.05 -21.72
C LEU A 97 0.31 5.46 -23.04
N GLN A 98 1.03 6.09 -23.97
CA GLN A 98 0.48 6.43 -25.28
C GLN A 98 0.04 5.19 -26.07
N ARG A 99 0.84 4.12 -26.06
CA ARG A 99 0.47 2.85 -26.71
C ARG A 99 -0.75 2.21 -26.06
N LEU A 100 -0.81 2.20 -24.72
CA LEU A 100 -1.96 1.68 -23.99
C LEU A 100 -3.21 2.49 -24.31
N GLN A 101 -3.10 3.83 -24.30
CA GLN A 101 -4.18 4.74 -24.59
C GLN A 101 -4.72 4.56 -26.02
N ALA A 102 -3.83 4.42 -27.00
CA ALA A 102 -4.22 4.16 -28.39
C ALA A 102 -5.02 2.87 -28.57
N VAL A 103 -4.78 1.85 -27.72
CA VAL A 103 -5.56 0.61 -27.72
C VAL A 103 -6.88 0.79 -26.97
N THR A 104 -6.86 1.43 -25.81
CA THR A 104 -8.07 1.63 -24.99
C THR A 104 -9.06 2.58 -25.64
N ASP A 105 -8.61 3.58 -26.41
CA ASP A 105 -9.48 4.53 -27.13
C ASP A 105 -10.36 3.86 -28.19
N LEU A 106 -10.08 2.60 -28.57
CA LEU A 106 -10.91 1.80 -29.47
C LEU A 106 -12.15 1.21 -28.77
N TYR A 107 -12.23 1.30 -27.45
CA TYR A 107 -13.26 0.69 -26.63
C TYR A 107 -13.93 1.73 -25.72
N GLU A 108 -15.20 1.51 -25.40
CA GLU A 108 -15.90 2.30 -24.40
C GLU A 108 -15.31 2.04 -22.98
N PRO A 109 -15.29 3.04 -22.08
CA PRO A 109 -14.81 2.86 -20.69
C PRO A 109 -15.43 1.67 -19.94
N ARG A 110 -16.69 1.34 -20.23
CA ARG A 110 -17.40 0.20 -19.64
C ARG A 110 -16.82 -1.17 -20.04
N ASP A 111 -16.06 -1.21 -21.14
CA ASP A 111 -15.48 -2.41 -21.76
C ASP A 111 -13.96 -2.50 -21.56
N ILE A 112 -13.34 -1.48 -20.96
CA ILE A 112 -11.93 -1.51 -20.57
C ILE A 112 -11.86 -2.05 -19.14
N TYR A 113 -11.20 -3.20 -18.94
CA TYR A 113 -11.03 -3.81 -17.62
C TYR A 113 -9.57 -3.84 -17.19
N ASN A 114 -9.35 -3.58 -15.89
CA ASN A 114 -8.07 -3.81 -15.24
C ASN A 114 -8.21 -4.92 -14.20
N MET A 115 -7.26 -5.86 -14.20
CA MET A 115 -7.13 -6.92 -13.20
C MET A 115 -5.85 -6.71 -12.40
N ASP A 116 -5.94 -6.89 -11.09
CA ASP A 116 -4.76 -6.99 -10.23
C ASP A 116 -4.91 -8.07 -9.16
N GLU A 117 -3.77 -8.56 -8.66
CA GLU A 117 -3.68 -9.63 -7.68
C GLU A 117 -3.31 -9.11 -6.29
N THR A 118 -3.98 -9.63 -5.26
CA THR A 118 -3.59 -9.40 -3.87
C THR A 118 -3.53 -10.69 -3.06
N GLY A 119 -2.56 -10.79 -2.17
CA GLY A 119 -2.36 -11.97 -1.32
C GLY A 119 -2.94 -11.78 0.08
N LEU A 120 -4.02 -12.50 0.40
CA LEU A 120 -4.58 -12.57 1.75
C LEU A 120 -3.80 -13.57 2.61
N CYS A 121 -2.88 -13.07 3.44
CA CYS A 121 -2.04 -13.90 4.31
C CYS A 121 -2.71 -14.19 5.67
N TYR A 122 -3.74 -15.02 5.67
CA TYR A 122 -4.60 -15.27 6.83
C TYR A 122 -3.91 -15.97 8.02
N ALA A 123 -2.78 -16.64 7.82
CA ALA A 123 -2.02 -17.30 8.90
C ALA A 123 -0.82 -16.46 9.38
N MET A 124 -0.66 -15.22 8.90
CA MET A 124 0.49 -14.40 9.24
C MET A 124 0.32 -13.81 10.65
N ALA A 125 1.24 -14.17 11.55
CA ALA A 125 1.29 -13.56 12.88
C ALA A 125 1.65 -12.06 12.79
N PRO A 126 1.19 -11.23 13.75
CA PRO A 126 1.59 -9.84 13.85
C PRO A 126 3.12 -9.67 13.84
N ALA A 127 3.61 -8.64 13.15
CA ALA A 127 5.04 -8.40 13.02
C ALA A 127 5.71 -7.94 14.33
N ARG A 128 4.91 -7.48 15.30
CA ARG A 128 5.36 -7.01 16.62
C ARG A 128 4.40 -7.55 17.68
N SER A 129 4.94 -8.00 18.80
CA SER A 129 4.17 -8.33 19.99
C SER A 129 4.71 -7.54 21.18
N ILE A 130 3.82 -7.13 22.08
CA ILE A 130 4.19 -6.51 23.36
C ILE A 130 4.52 -7.65 24.32
N GLY A 131 5.70 -7.62 24.94
CA GLY A 131 6.14 -8.67 25.85
C GLY A 131 7.14 -8.16 26.88
N THR A 132 7.16 -8.81 28.04
CA THR A 132 8.05 -8.48 29.17
C THR A 132 9.48 -9.01 28.98
N LYS A 133 9.72 -9.80 27.93
CA LYS A 133 11.02 -10.38 27.59
C LYS A 133 11.21 -10.40 26.07
N ASN A 134 12.47 -10.34 25.63
CA ASN A 134 12.83 -10.53 24.23
C ASN A 134 12.41 -11.93 23.78
N MET A 135 11.46 -12.01 22.86
CA MET A 135 11.04 -13.27 22.22
C MET A 135 11.78 -13.47 20.90
N ARG A 136 12.18 -14.72 20.62
CA ARG A 136 12.73 -15.09 19.31
C ARG A 136 11.62 -14.91 18.25
N GLY A 137 11.96 -14.29 17.12
CA GLY A 137 11.01 -14.09 16.02
C GLY A 137 10.44 -15.42 15.52
N VAL A 138 9.12 -15.50 15.39
CA VAL A 138 8.44 -16.68 14.82
C VAL A 138 8.60 -16.63 13.29
N LYS A 139 8.97 -17.77 12.68
CA LYS A 139 9.03 -17.89 11.21
C LYS A 139 7.64 -17.55 10.64
N LYS A 140 7.57 -16.49 9.83
CA LYS A 140 6.31 -16.04 9.23
C LYS A 140 5.67 -17.17 8.43
N GLN A 141 4.47 -17.60 8.83
CA GLN A 141 3.65 -18.46 7.99
C GLN A 141 3.11 -17.63 6.83
N LYS A 142 3.69 -17.82 5.65
CA LYS A 142 3.24 -17.17 4.40
C LYS A 142 2.07 -17.91 3.75
N THR A 143 1.25 -18.60 4.54
CA THR A 143 0.05 -19.26 4.02
C THR A 143 -0.93 -18.17 3.60
N ARG A 144 -1.27 -18.18 2.32
CA ARG A 144 -2.10 -17.16 1.69
C ARG A 144 -3.12 -17.76 0.73
N ILE A 145 -4.18 -17.01 0.49
CA ILE A 145 -5.05 -17.15 -0.68
C ILE A 145 -4.78 -15.91 -1.53
N THR A 146 -4.60 -16.10 -2.83
CA THR A 146 -4.48 -14.97 -3.77
C THR A 146 -5.86 -14.67 -4.33
N LEU A 147 -6.19 -13.39 -4.40
CA LEU A 147 -7.43 -12.86 -4.96
C LEU A 147 -7.07 -12.10 -6.23
N ALA A 148 -7.66 -12.48 -7.36
CA ALA A 148 -7.62 -11.63 -8.55
C ALA A 148 -8.91 -10.80 -8.58
N LEU A 149 -8.73 -9.48 -8.56
CA LEU A 149 -9.80 -8.50 -8.55
C LEU A 149 -9.82 -7.80 -9.89
N THR A 150 -11.01 -7.61 -10.46
CA THR A 150 -11.15 -7.01 -11.80
C THR A 150 -12.32 -6.06 -11.82
N ALA A 151 -12.09 -4.86 -12.34
CA ALA A 151 -13.10 -3.82 -12.49
C ALA A 151 -12.90 -3.08 -13.81
N ASN A 152 -13.97 -2.48 -14.33
CA ASN A 152 -13.91 -1.65 -15.52
C ASN A 152 -13.50 -0.20 -15.21
N ASP A 153 -13.07 0.51 -16.25
CA ASP A 153 -12.50 1.86 -16.15
C ASP A 153 -13.51 2.89 -15.63
N ASP A 154 -14.79 2.78 -16.03
CA ASP A 154 -15.86 3.68 -15.53
C ASP A 154 -16.38 3.33 -14.13
N GLY A 155 -15.94 2.20 -13.55
CA GLY A 155 -16.32 1.72 -12.23
C GLY A 155 -17.76 1.19 -12.11
N SER A 156 -18.51 1.07 -13.21
CA SER A 156 -19.89 0.56 -13.20
C SER A 156 -19.97 -0.95 -12.97
N ASN A 157 -18.88 -1.69 -13.19
CA ASN A 157 -18.85 -3.13 -13.09
C ASN A 157 -17.56 -3.66 -12.46
N ALA A 158 -17.73 -4.51 -11.44
CA ALA A 158 -16.67 -5.37 -10.93
C ALA A 158 -17.02 -6.83 -11.21
N LEU A 159 -16.06 -7.60 -11.71
CA LEU A 159 -16.25 -9.02 -12.00
C LEU A 159 -16.16 -9.86 -10.71
N PRO A 160 -16.76 -11.08 -10.71
CA PRO A 160 -16.60 -12.00 -9.60
C PRO A 160 -15.13 -12.28 -9.27
N ILE A 161 -14.79 -12.27 -7.98
CA ILE A 161 -13.42 -12.51 -7.51
C ILE A 161 -12.99 -13.93 -7.87
N LEU A 162 -11.79 -14.05 -8.46
CA LEU A 162 -11.13 -15.33 -8.66
C LEU A 162 -10.21 -15.63 -7.46
N TYR A 163 -10.53 -16.70 -6.73
CA TYR A 163 -9.75 -17.15 -5.59
C TYR A 163 -8.73 -18.21 -6.03
N ILE A 164 -7.48 -18.04 -5.63
CA ILE A 164 -6.39 -18.98 -5.94
C ILE A 164 -5.76 -19.49 -4.65
N GLY A 165 -5.98 -20.77 -4.35
CA GLY A 165 -5.43 -21.43 -3.17
C GLY A 165 -4.45 -22.56 -3.49
N LYS A 166 -3.96 -23.23 -2.45
CA LYS A 166 -3.05 -24.39 -2.60
C LYS A 166 -3.78 -25.70 -2.83
N ALA A 167 -4.80 -25.95 -2.02
CA ALA A 167 -5.53 -27.21 -2.06
C ALA A 167 -6.54 -27.20 -3.22
N LYS A 168 -6.64 -28.30 -3.98
CA LYS A 168 -7.68 -28.45 -5.01
C LYS A 168 -9.08 -28.42 -4.42
N LYS A 169 -9.26 -29.04 -3.24
CA LYS A 169 -10.49 -29.02 -2.46
C LYS A 169 -10.20 -28.71 -1.00
N PRO A 170 -10.14 -27.42 -0.61
CA PRO A 170 -10.09 -26.99 0.78
C PRO A 170 -11.18 -27.65 1.62
N ARG A 171 -10.86 -28.02 2.86
CA ARG A 171 -11.81 -28.68 3.77
C ARG A 171 -13.06 -27.84 4.05
N CYS A 172 -12.94 -26.51 4.04
CA CYS A 172 -14.05 -25.60 4.23
C CYS A 172 -15.11 -25.66 3.12
N PHE A 173 -14.80 -26.22 1.94
CA PHE A 173 -15.81 -26.40 0.88
C PHE A 173 -16.76 -27.59 1.17
N GLY A 174 -16.40 -28.46 2.12
CA GLY A 174 -17.19 -29.64 2.45
C GLY A 174 -17.40 -30.55 1.24
N LYS A 175 -18.66 -30.90 0.97
CA LYS A 175 -19.04 -31.72 -0.20
C LYS A 175 -19.32 -30.88 -1.45
N GLN A 176 -19.44 -29.57 -1.32
CA GLN A 176 -19.83 -28.67 -2.40
C GLN A 176 -18.61 -28.19 -3.22
N THR A 177 -18.87 -27.73 -4.44
CA THR A 177 -17.89 -27.07 -5.30
C THR A 177 -17.84 -25.56 -5.01
N PRO A 178 -16.75 -24.87 -5.36
CA PRO A 178 -16.66 -23.40 -5.29
C PRO A 178 -17.83 -22.68 -5.97
N GLU A 179 -18.23 -23.18 -7.13
CA GLU A 179 -19.31 -22.61 -7.94
C GLU A 179 -20.66 -22.73 -7.22
N GLN A 180 -20.88 -23.82 -6.47
CA GLN A 180 -22.06 -23.98 -5.61
C GLN A 180 -22.07 -23.01 -4.42
N HIS A 181 -20.90 -22.48 -4.03
CA HIS A 181 -20.78 -21.39 -3.06
C HIS A 181 -20.83 -20.00 -3.71
N GLY A 182 -20.97 -19.92 -5.03
CA GLY A 182 -21.08 -18.66 -5.76
C GLY A 182 -19.76 -17.94 -6.01
N PHE A 183 -18.61 -18.62 -5.92
CA PHE A 183 -17.32 -18.01 -6.23
C PHE A 183 -16.45 -18.88 -7.14
N GLN A 184 -15.55 -18.22 -7.89
CA GLN A 184 -14.60 -18.91 -8.76
C GLN A 184 -13.35 -19.30 -7.97
N TYR A 185 -12.89 -20.54 -8.12
CA TYR A 185 -11.69 -20.99 -7.45
C TYR A 185 -10.76 -21.78 -8.37
N ARG A 186 -9.45 -21.55 -8.21
CA ARG A 186 -8.38 -22.32 -8.84
C ARG A 186 -7.35 -22.71 -7.79
N SER A 187 -6.61 -23.78 -8.07
CA SER A 187 -5.59 -24.27 -7.15
C SER A 187 -4.28 -24.58 -7.85
N ASN A 188 -3.17 -24.15 -7.25
CA ASN A 188 -1.84 -24.60 -7.64
C ASN A 188 -0.89 -24.61 -6.44
N LYS A 189 0.29 -25.22 -6.58
CA LYS A 189 1.24 -25.40 -5.48
C LYS A 189 1.69 -24.07 -4.81
N LYS A 190 1.67 -22.95 -5.56
CA LYS A 190 2.14 -21.64 -5.10
C LYS A 190 1.02 -20.74 -4.54
N ALA A 191 -0.25 -21.07 -4.80
CA ALA A 191 -1.40 -20.20 -4.51
C ALA A 191 -1.16 -18.77 -5.03
N TRP A 192 -0.90 -18.65 -6.33
CA TRP A 192 -0.64 -17.40 -7.05
C TRP A 192 -1.13 -17.57 -8.49
N MET A 193 -1.37 -16.49 -9.23
CA MET A 193 -1.73 -16.60 -10.65
C MET A 193 -0.63 -17.31 -11.46
N THR A 194 -1.04 -18.07 -12.45
CA THR A 194 -0.12 -18.64 -13.44
C THR A 194 -0.63 -18.29 -14.82
N GLY A 195 0.24 -18.39 -15.84
CA GLY A 195 -0.16 -18.16 -17.23
C GLY A 195 -1.37 -19.00 -17.63
N ASP A 196 -1.42 -20.27 -17.21
CA ASP A 196 -2.56 -21.15 -17.48
C ASP A 196 -3.85 -20.66 -16.81
N VAL A 197 -3.79 -20.26 -15.53
CA VAL A 197 -4.97 -19.77 -14.78
C VAL A 197 -5.47 -18.46 -15.39
N PHE A 198 -4.55 -17.57 -15.76
CA PHE A 198 -4.89 -16.31 -16.41
C PHE A 198 -5.51 -16.53 -17.80
N SER A 199 -4.93 -17.43 -18.60
CA SER A 199 -5.44 -17.77 -19.93
C SER A 199 -6.85 -18.37 -19.85
N ASP A 200 -7.07 -19.33 -18.94
CA ASP A 200 -8.40 -19.89 -18.68
C ASP A 200 -9.40 -18.81 -18.27
N TRP A 201 -8.99 -17.92 -17.36
CA TRP A 201 -9.84 -16.81 -16.91
C TRP A 201 -10.19 -15.87 -18.07
N LEU A 202 -9.21 -15.49 -18.89
CA LEU A 202 -9.39 -14.58 -20.02
C LEU A 202 -10.32 -15.18 -21.08
N ILE A 203 -10.17 -16.47 -21.41
CA ILE A 203 -11.07 -17.17 -22.35
C ILE A 203 -12.52 -17.19 -21.83
N ASN A 204 -12.71 -17.38 -20.52
CA ASN A 204 -14.05 -17.34 -19.93
C ASN A 204 -14.62 -15.92 -19.96
N LEU A 205 -13.82 -14.91 -19.64
CA LEU A 205 -14.22 -13.51 -19.73
C LEU A 205 -14.64 -13.16 -21.16
N ASP A 206 -13.83 -13.50 -22.15
CA ASP A 206 -14.13 -13.33 -23.57
C ASP A 206 -15.49 -13.94 -23.93
N ARG A 207 -15.73 -15.19 -23.51
CA ARG A 207 -17.01 -15.86 -23.78
C ARG A 207 -18.18 -15.10 -23.19
N ASP A 208 -18.06 -14.64 -21.94
CA ASP A 208 -19.13 -13.93 -21.23
C ASP A 208 -19.39 -12.54 -21.85
N MET A 209 -18.34 -11.87 -22.33
CA MET A 209 -18.43 -10.61 -23.06
C MET A 209 -19.12 -10.79 -24.43
N ARG A 210 -18.80 -11.86 -25.19
CA ARG A 210 -19.46 -12.17 -26.47
C ARG A 210 -20.93 -12.47 -26.25
N ALA A 211 -21.25 -13.25 -25.21
CA ALA A 211 -22.62 -13.56 -24.84
C ALA A 211 -23.43 -12.30 -24.44
N SER A 212 -22.75 -11.27 -23.95
CA SER A 212 -23.34 -9.96 -23.62
C SER A 212 -23.41 -8.99 -24.81
N GLY A 213 -23.05 -9.43 -26.01
CA GLY A 213 -23.07 -8.61 -27.23
C GLY A 213 -21.97 -7.55 -27.28
N ARG A 214 -20.93 -7.65 -26.45
CA ARG A 214 -19.80 -6.72 -26.45
C ARG A 214 -18.82 -7.07 -27.56
N HIS A 215 -18.18 -6.04 -28.10
CA HIS A 215 -17.14 -6.17 -29.12
C HIS A 215 -15.80 -6.46 -28.41
N ILE A 216 -15.16 -7.57 -28.78
CA ILE A 216 -13.89 -8.04 -28.18
C ILE A 216 -12.86 -8.21 -29.27
#